data_AF-A0A3M1M201-F1
#
_entry.id   AF-A0A3M1M201-F1
#
_cell.length_a   1.000
_cell.length_b   1.000
_cell.length_c   1.000
_cell.angle_alpha   90.00
_cell.angle_beta   90.00
_cell.angle_gamma   90.00
#
_symmetry.space_group_name_H-M   'P 1'
#
loop_
_entity.id
_entity.type
_entity.pdbx_description
1 polymer ?
#
loop_
_entity_poly.entity_id
_entity_poly.type
_entity_poly.pdbx_seq_one_letter_code
_entity_poly.pdbx_strand_id
1 'polypeptide(L)'
;MRIVYLTAGAAGMYCGSCLHDNSLVRALQRMGHDAVLLPVYTPILTDQEDVSRKELFLGGVNIYLQQVAPIFRRLPKWADAFLNWPPLVRWVAS
;
A
#
# COMPACT_ATOMS: atom_id res chain seq x y z
N MET A 1 11.65 -18.85 -3.43
CA MET A 1 10.17 -18.92 -3.31
C MET A 1 9.59 -17.60 -3.78
N ARG A 2 8.31 -17.57 -4.20
CA ARG A 2 7.60 -16.34 -4.57
C ARG A 2 6.68 -15.95 -3.42
N ILE A 3 6.85 -14.76 -2.86
CA ILE A 3 6.19 -14.32 -1.62
C ILE A 3 5.60 -12.93 -1.86
N VAL A 4 4.28 -12.79 -1.67
CA VAL A 4 3.64 -11.48 -1.56
C VAL A 4 3.35 -11.25 -0.10
N TYR A 5 3.98 -10.23 0.47
CA TYR A 5 3.77 -9.82 1.85
C TYR A 5 2.87 -8.59 1.85
N LEU A 6 1.68 -8.71 2.43
CA LEU A 6 0.71 -7.62 2.49
C LEU A 6 0.94 -6.78 3.75
N THR A 7 1.04 -5.46 3.57
CA THR A 7 1.10 -4.52 4.69
C THR A 7 -0.04 -3.51 4.58
N ALA A 8 -0.68 -3.17 5.71
CA ALA A 8 -1.83 -2.26 5.70
C ALA A 8 -1.43 -0.83 5.30
N GLY A 9 -0.25 -0.38 5.72
CA GLY A 9 0.20 0.99 5.63
C GLY A 9 -0.22 1.87 6.81
N ALA A 10 0.50 2.97 6.99
CA ALA A 10 0.24 3.99 8.02
C ALA A 10 0.32 5.42 7.45
N ALA A 11 0.14 5.55 6.14
CA ALA A 11 0.25 6.80 5.39
C ALA A 11 1.55 7.59 5.69
N GLY A 12 1.43 8.76 6.30
CA GLY A 12 2.54 9.66 6.63
C GLY A 12 3.19 9.43 7.99
N MET A 13 2.79 8.39 8.73
CA MET A 13 3.27 8.14 10.09
C MET A 13 4.25 6.96 10.16
N TYR A 14 5.17 7.01 11.11
CA TYR A 14 5.98 5.86 11.47
C TYR A 14 5.13 4.83 12.21
N CYS A 15 5.15 3.59 11.72
CA CYS A 15 4.41 2.47 12.29
C CYS A 15 5.36 1.28 12.48
N GLY A 16 5.42 0.75 13.71
CA GLY A 16 6.29 -0.39 14.04
C GLY A 16 6.05 -1.61 13.16
N SER A 17 4.80 -1.90 12.81
CA SER A 17 4.45 -2.98 11.89
C SER A 17 4.99 -2.71 10.48
N CYS A 18 4.84 -1.49 9.94
CA CYS A 18 5.37 -1.16 8.61
C CYS A 18 6.90 -1.28 8.55
N LEU A 19 7.60 -0.84 9.61
CA LEU A 19 9.06 -0.97 9.72
C LEU A 19 9.51 -2.43 9.78
N HIS A 20 8.79 -3.24 10.55
CA HIS A 20 9.01 -4.68 10.64
C HIS A 20 8.80 -5.35 9.28
N ASP A 21 7.69 -5.06 8.61
CA ASP A 21 7.34 -5.63 7.30
C ASP A 21 8.39 -5.28 6.24
N ASN A 22 8.85 -4.02 6.19
CA ASN A 22 9.94 -3.59 5.29
C ASN A 22 11.23 -4.35 5.57
N SER A 23 11.62 -4.47 6.84
CA SER A 23 12.83 -5.18 7.26
C SER A 23 12.76 -6.68 6.92
N LEU A 24 11.61 -7.30 7.15
CA LEU A 24 11.38 -8.72 6.88
C LEU A 24 11.48 -9.01 5.38
N VAL A 25 10.79 -8.22 4.53
CA VAL A 25 10.84 -8.43 3.08
C VAL A 25 12.24 -8.18 2.53
N ARG A 26 12.96 -7.16 3.02
CA ARG A 26 14.38 -6.94 2.69
C ARG A 26 15.24 -8.17 3.02
N ALA A 27 15.02 -8.78 4.17
CA ALA A 27 15.76 -9.98 4.57
C ALA A 27 15.43 -11.18 3.65
N LEU A 28 14.15 -11.39 3.32
CA LEU A 28 13.72 -12.45 2.39
C LEU A 28 14.33 -12.26 0.99
N GLN A 29 14.40 -11.03 0.49
CA GLN A 29 15.05 -10.71 -0.79
C GLN A 29 16.55 -11.03 -0.75
N ARG A 30 17.25 -10.67 0.34
CA ARG A 30 18.68 -10.99 0.54
C ARG A 30 18.95 -12.50 0.60
N MET A 31 17.98 -13.28 1.06
CA MET A 31 18.04 -14.76 1.04
C MET A 31 17.74 -15.36 -0.35
N GLY A 32 17.54 -14.54 -1.38
CA GLY A 32 17.28 -15.00 -2.75
C GLY A 32 15.81 -15.37 -3.01
N HIS A 33 14.87 -14.90 -2.19
CA HIS A 33 13.45 -15.07 -2.47
C HIS A 33 12.90 -13.94 -3.36
N ASP A 34 11.97 -14.28 -4.25
CA ASP A 34 11.16 -13.33 -5.01
C ASP A 34 10.06 -12.79 -4.10
N ALA A 35 10.45 -11.91 -3.16
CA ALA A 35 9.58 -11.34 -2.15
C ALA A 35 9.21 -9.90 -2.50
N VAL A 36 7.92 -9.58 -2.42
CA VAL A 36 7.36 -8.26 -2.70
C VAL A 36 6.56 -7.79 -1.50
N LEU A 37 6.85 -6.59 -1.02
CA LEU A 37 6.04 -5.90 -0.02
C LEU A 37 4.97 -5.08 -0.76
N LEU A 38 3.70 -5.43 -0.56
CA LEU A 38 2.57 -4.80 -1.23
C LEU A 38 1.71 -4.02 -0.22
N PRO A 39 1.72 -2.68 -0.27
CA PRO A 39 0.82 -1.87 0.53
C PRO A 39 -0.64 -2.07 0.10
N VAL A 40 -1.52 -2.28 1.07
CA VAL A 40 -2.93 -2.58 0.81
C VAL A 40 -3.76 -1.31 0.79
N TYR A 41 -3.83 -0.57 1.90
CA TYR A 41 -4.78 0.54 2.05
C TYR A 41 -4.13 1.90 1.96
N THR A 42 -2.96 2.07 2.57
CA THR A 42 -2.22 3.33 2.53
C THR A 42 -0.75 3.08 2.24
N PRO A 43 0.00 4.10 1.78
CA PRO A 43 1.43 3.96 1.62
C PRO A 43 2.12 3.76 2.98
N ILE A 44 3.34 3.21 2.98
CA ILE A 44 4.17 3.14 4.18
C ILE A 44 5.09 4.35 4.29
N LEU A 45 5.56 4.61 5.50
CA LEU A 45 6.71 5.44 5.80
C LEU A 45 7.72 4.59 6.56
N THR A 46 8.97 4.59 6.08
CA THR A 46 10.07 3.82 6.66
C THR A 46 11.29 4.70 6.84
N ASP A 47 12.07 4.41 7.88
CA ASP A 47 13.35 5.06 8.21
C ASP A 47 14.52 4.48 7.40
N GLN A 48 14.33 3.29 6.85
CA GLN A 48 15.26 2.61 5.93
C GLN A 48 14.79 2.73 4.48
N GLU A 49 15.63 2.28 3.54
CA GLU A 49 15.23 2.15 2.14
C GLU A 49 13.96 1.28 2.00
N ASP A 50 12.95 1.90 1.40
CA ASP A 50 11.63 1.34 1.15
C ASP A 50 11.67 0.33 0.01
N VAL A 51 11.34 -0.94 0.29
CA VAL A 51 11.21 -2.00 -0.72
C VAL A 51 9.77 -2.32 -1.10
N SER A 52 8.82 -1.51 -0.63
CA SER A 52 7.42 -1.66 -0.99
C SER A 52 7.15 -1.27 -2.44
N ARG A 53 6.12 -1.89 -3.00
CA ARG A 53 5.54 -1.46 -4.27
C ARG A 53 4.98 -0.05 -4.12
N LYS A 54 5.10 0.73 -5.17
CA LYS A 54 4.57 2.10 -5.20
C LYS A 54 3.05 2.10 -5.31
N GLU A 55 2.49 1.03 -5.85
CA GLU A 55 1.06 0.84 -6.04
C GLU A 55 0.35 0.39 -4.76
N LEU A 56 -0.89 0.85 -4.58
CA LEU A 56 -1.79 0.36 -3.54
C LEU A 56 -2.69 -0.73 -4.11
N PHE A 57 -2.87 -1.83 -3.38
CA PHE A 57 -3.75 -2.91 -3.83
C PHE A 57 -5.24 -2.55 -3.69
N LEU A 58 -5.64 -2.01 -2.54
CA LEU A 58 -7.00 -1.59 -2.21
C LEU A 58 -6.94 -0.17 -1.61
N GLY A 59 -6.56 0.82 -2.41
CA GLY A 59 -6.36 2.19 -1.95
C GLY A 59 -7.49 2.65 -1.04
N GLY A 60 -7.15 3.06 0.17
CA GLY A 60 -8.08 3.22 1.30
C GLY A 60 -9.24 4.15 0.99
N VAL A 61 -8.97 5.22 0.23
CA VAL A 61 -9.99 6.17 -0.25
C VAL A 61 -10.97 5.48 -1.20
N ASN A 62 -10.47 4.75 -2.20
CA ASN A 62 -11.31 4.07 -3.18
C ASN A 62 -12.19 3.00 -2.52
N ILE A 63 -11.58 2.10 -1.73
CA ILE A 63 -12.32 0.98 -1.12
C ILE A 63 -13.38 1.47 -0.13
N TYR A 64 -13.09 2.54 0.62
CA TYR A 64 -14.06 3.18 1.50
C TYR A 64 -15.24 3.76 0.70
N LEU A 65 -14.99 4.51 -0.36
CA LEU A 65 -16.04 5.09 -1.20
C LEU A 65 -16.90 4.02 -1.87
N GLN A 66 -16.30 2.91 -2.31
CA GLN A 66 -17.01 1.75 -2.84
C GLN A 66 -17.85 1.04 -1.78
N GLN A 67 -17.44 1.05 -0.51
CA GLN A 67 -18.22 0.51 0.60
C GLN A 67 -19.45 1.39 0.89
N VAL A 68 -19.28 2.71 0.92
CA VAL A 68 -20.32 3.67 1.33
C VAL A 68 -21.31 3.99 0.21
N ALA A 69 -20.87 4.09 -1.04
CA ALA A 69 -21.73 4.46 -2.16
C ALA A 69 -21.51 3.55 -3.39
N PRO A 70 -22.56 2.83 -3.86
CA PRO A 70 -22.44 1.87 -4.97
C PRO A 70 -21.96 2.48 -6.30
N ILE A 71 -22.14 3.79 -6.49
CA ILE A 71 -21.71 4.50 -7.70
C ILE A 71 -20.19 4.38 -7.94
N PHE A 72 -19.39 4.34 -6.87
CA PHE A 72 -17.93 4.23 -6.95
C PHE A 72 -17.47 2.87 -7.47
N ARG A 73 -18.31 1.83 -7.41
CA ARG A 73 -18.02 0.49 -7.96
C ARG A 73 -18.11 0.42 -9.49
N ARG A 74 -18.65 1.46 -10.13
CA ARG A 74 -18.88 1.54 -11.58
C ARG A 74 -18.05 2.63 -12.24
N LEU A 75 -17.03 3.14 -11.55
CA LEU A 75 -16.17 4.18 -12.09
C LEU A 75 -15.39 3.68 -13.31
N PRO A 76 -15.13 4.56 -14.30
CA PRO A 76 -14.19 4.24 -15.36
C PRO A 76 -12.78 4.05 -14.78
N LYS A 77 -11.96 3.23 -15.44
CA LYS A 77 -10.63 2.82 -14.94
C LYS A 77 -9.72 3.98 -14.53
N TRP A 78 -9.79 5.13 -15.21
CA TRP A 78 -8.97 6.30 -14.88
C TRP A 78 -9.36 6.93 -13.54
N ALA A 79 -10.66 6.95 -13.22
CA ALA A 79 -11.17 7.51 -11.97
C ALA A 79 -10.89 6.56 -10.80
N ASP A 80 -11.06 5.25 -11.03
CA ASP A 80 -10.67 4.23 -10.04
C ASP A 80 -9.16 4.29 -9.75
N ALA A 81 -8.31 4.37 -10.78
CA ALA A 81 -6.86 4.51 -10.63
C ALA A 81 -6.48 5.81 -9.89
N PHE A 82 -7.17 6.92 -10.15
CA PHE A 82 -6.96 8.17 -9.43
C PHE A 82 -7.25 8.04 -7.93
N LEU A 83 -8.34 7.37 -7.55
CA LEU A 83 -8.69 7.15 -6.14
C LEU A 83 -7.72 6.20 -5.41
N ASN A 84 -6.99 5.36 -6.15
CA ASN A 84 -5.93 4.51 -5.62
C ASN A 84 -4.54 5.19 -5.64
N TRP A 85 -4.43 6.43 -6.11
CA TRP A 85 -3.13 7.08 -6.30
C TRP A 85 -2.46 7.39 -4.95
N PRO A 86 -1.24 6.87 -4.67
CA PRO A 86 -0.59 7.02 -3.36
C PRO A 86 -0.45 8.47 -2.86
N PRO A 87 -0.10 9.47 -3.68
CA PRO A 87 -0.07 10.87 -3.25
C PRO A 87 -1.42 11.40 -2.81
N LEU A 88 -2.51 11.04 -3.49
CA LEU A 88 -3.87 11.39 -3.08
C LEU A 88 -4.18 10.78 -1.71
N VAL A 89 -3.91 9.49 -1.54
CA VAL A 89 -4.17 8.79 -0.27
C VAL A 89 -3.34 9.38 0.87
N ARG A 90 -2.07 9.73 0.63
CA ARG A 90 -1.23 10.43 1.62
C ARG A 90 -1.82 11.78 2.03
N TRP A 91 -2.31 12.55 1.06
CA TRP A 91 -2.90 13.87 1.31
C TRP A 91 -4.22 13.80 2.10
N VAL A 92 -5.05 12.78 1.85
CA VAL A 92 -6.31 12.59 2.61
C VAL A 92 -6.02 12.09 4.05
N ALA A 93 -4.94 11.35 4.24
CA ALA A 93 -4.58 10.73 5.52
C ALA A 93 -3.57 11.54 6.36
N SER A 94 -3.20 12.74 5.92
CA SER A 94 -2.28 13.66 6.61
C SER A 94 -2.97 14.62 7.56
#